data_AF-A0AAD2E5H3-F1
#
_entry.id   AF-A0AAD2E5H3-F1
#
_cell.length_a   1.000
_cell.length_b   1.000
_cell.length_c   1.000
_cell.angle_alpha   90.00
_cell.angle_beta   90.00
_cell.angle_gamma   90.00
#
_symmetry.space_group_name_H-M   'P 1'
#
loop_
_entity.id
_entity.type
_entity.pdbx_description
1 polymer ?
#
loop_
_entity_poly.entity_id
_entity_poly.type
_entity_poly.pdbx_seq_one_letter_code
_entity_poly.pdbx_strand_id
1 'polypeptide(L)'
;MYGLAYDSISHHYKVLKVIGPELISYSLKDDSWRRIEDIKYETVWSWDDCNLVNGAFHWIASLDEDIFRGPFVIVSLEITEEKYKELEQPPSIPRLADETLFRLTVLRESFVCTATYLEYPLIYG
;
A
#
# COMPACT_ATOMS: atom_id res chain seq x y z
N MET A 1 3.37 -5.93 -4.22
CA MET A 1 2.81 -6.18 -2.87
C MET A 1 1.60 -7.09 -3.00
N TYR A 2 1.25 -7.81 -1.93
CA TYR A 2 0.04 -8.63 -1.87
C TYR A 2 -0.81 -8.27 -0.65
N GLY A 3 -2.11 -8.52 -0.72
CA GLY A 3 -3.03 -8.43 0.41
C GLY A 3 -4.03 -9.57 0.36
N LEU A 4 -4.36 -10.16 1.51
CA LEU A 4 -5.38 -11.20 1.63
C LEU A 4 -6.53 -10.69 2.48
N ALA A 5 -7.76 -10.90 2.01
CA ALA A 5 -8.97 -10.53 2.74
C ALA A 5 -10.07 -11.56 2.59
N TYR A 6 -10.91 -11.67 3.61
CA TYR A 6 -12.19 -12.34 3.52
C TYR A 6 -13.27 -11.30 3.23
N ASP A 7 -13.94 -11.44 2.08
CA ASP A 7 -15.07 -10.60 1.72
C ASP A 7 -16.35 -11.18 2.32
N SER A 8 -16.85 -10.54 3.37
CA SER A 8 -18.03 -11.00 4.10
C SER A 8 -19.32 -10.96 3.27
N ILE A 9 -19.36 -10.20 2.17
CA ILE A 9 -20.53 -10.09 1.29
C ILE A 9 -20.55 -11.25 0.29
N SER A 10 -19.40 -11.56 -0.31
CA SER A 10 -19.29 -12.70 -1.22
C SER A 10 -19.06 -14.03 -0.50
N HIS A 11 -18.68 -14.01 0.78
CA HIS A 11 -18.29 -15.17 1.59
C HIS A 11 -17.04 -15.92 1.08
N HIS A 12 -16.15 -15.23 0.36
CA HIS A 12 -14.95 -15.83 -0.22
C HIS A 12 -13.69 -15.01 0.10
N TYR A 13 -12.54 -15.68 0.02
CA TYR A 13 -11.26 -14.99 0.08
C TYR A 13 -10.95 -14.31 -1.24
N LYS A 14 -10.38 -13.12 -1.13
CA LYS A 14 -9.82 -12.34 -2.22
C LYS A 14 -8.36 -12.04 -1.94
N VAL A 15 -7.54 -12.09 -2.97
CA VAL A 15 -6.14 -11.65 -2.91
C VAL A 15 -5.98 -10.44 -3.81
N LEU A 16 -5.49 -9.34 -3.27
CA LEU A 16 -5.01 -8.20 -4.04
C LEU A 16 -3.54 -8.41 -4.37
N LYS A 17 -3.17 -8.12 -5.61
CA LYS A 17 -1.80 -7.99 -6.07
C LYS A 17 -1.63 -6.60 -6.67
N VAL A 18 -0.59 -5.89 -6.23
CA VAL A 18 -0.24 -4.56 -6.72
C VAL A 18 1.16 -4.62 -7.34
N ILE A 19 1.27 -4.25 -8.61
CA ILE A 19 2.53 -4.24 -9.40
C ILE A 19 2.65 -2.92 -10.14
N GLY A 20 3.51 -2.01 -9.66
CA GLY A 20 3.56 -0.66 -10.22
C GLY A 20 2.16 -0.02 -10.18
N PRO A 21 1.62 0.46 -11.31
CA PRO A 21 0.27 1.02 -11.34
C PRO A 21 -0.84 -0.04 -11.41
N GLU A 22 -0.54 -1.31 -11.67
CA GLU A 22 -1.56 -2.33 -11.95
C GLU A 22 -2.16 -2.93 -10.67
N LEU A 23 -3.50 -2.90 -10.57
CA LEU A 23 -4.27 -3.59 -9.54
C LEU A 23 -4.91 -4.86 -10.09
N ILE A 24 -4.60 -5.99 -9.46
CA ILE A 24 -5.09 -7.31 -9.89
C ILE A 24 -5.72 -8.01 -8.68
N SER A 25 -6.95 -8.48 -8.80
CA SER A 25 -7.60 -9.31 -7.80
C SER A 25 -7.63 -10.77 -8.22
N TYR A 26 -7.47 -11.66 -7.24
CA TYR A 26 -7.84 -13.06 -7.34
C TYR A 26 -9.04 -13.33 -6.45
N SER A 27 -10.02 -14.05 -6.99
CA SER A 27 -11.22 -14.47 -6.28
C SER A 27 -11.20 -15.99 -6.14
N LEU A 28 -11.25 -16.50 -4.90
CA LEU A 28 -11.33 -17.95 -4.67
C LEU A 28 -12.64 -18.54 -5.23
N LYS A 29 -13.69 -17.72 -5.36
CA LYS A 29 -14.98 -18.14 -5.92
C LYS A 29 -14.85 -18.53 -7.39
N ASP A 30 -14.12 -17.72 -8.15
CA ASP A 30 -14.01 -17.83 -9.60
C ASP A 30 -12.68 -18.48 -10.03
N ASP A 31 -11.85 -18.84 -9.04
CA ASP A 31 -10.50 -19.41 -9.17
C ASP A 31 -9.66 -18.76 -10.28
N SER A 32 -9.68 -17.44 -10.32
CA SER A 32 -9.05 -16.68 -11.40
C SER A 32 -8.52 -15.34 -10.95
N TRP A 33 -7.46 -14.91 -11.62
CA TRP A 33 -6.93 -13.55 -11.53
C TRP A 33 -7.63 -12.66 -12.55
N ARG A 34 -8.00 -11.46 -12.15
CA ARG A 34 -8.53 -10.43 -13.03
C ARG A 34 -7.92 -9.07 -12.71
N ARG A 35 -7.73 -8.27 -13.75
CA ARG A 35 -7.35 -6.87 -13.58
C ARG A 35 -8.56 -6.08 -13.06
N ILE A 36 -8.32 -5.24 -12.07
CA ILE A 36 -9.30 -4.29 -11.55
C ILE A 36 -9.20 -3.03 -12.41
N GLU A 37 -8.07 -2.32 -12.28
CA GLU A 37 -7.76 -1.09 -13.00
C GLU A 37 -6.27 -0.73 -12.81
N ASP A 38 -5.85 0.36 -13.45
CA ASP A 38 -4.55 0.97 -13.19
C ASP A 38 -4.73 2.25 -12.37
N ILE A 39 -3.84 2.47 -11.42
CA ILE A 39 -3.74 3.73 -10.69
C ILE A 39 -2.68 4.63 -11.30
N LYS A 40 -2.76 5.92 -11.00
CA LYS A 40 -1.79 6.92 -11.49
C LYS A 40 -0.42 6.87 -10.80
N TYR A 41 -0.28 5.98 -9.81
CA TYR A 41 0.82 6.00 -8.86
C TYR A 41 1.66 4.75 -8.98
N GLU A 42 2.96 4.93 -8.84
CA GLU A 42 3.88 3.81 -8.73
C GLU A 42 3.88 3.27 -7.30
N THR A 43 3.98 1.95 -7.15
CA THR A 43 4.19 1.38 -5.82
C THR A 43 5.57 1.72 -5.32
N VAL A 44 5.65 2.24 -4.10
CA VAL A 44 6.92 2.34 -3.39
C VAL A 44 7.42 0.91 -3.15
N TRP A 45 8.73 0.69 -3.30
CA TRP A 45 9.38 -0.53 -2.82
C TRP A 45 9.26 -0.58 -1.29
N SER A 46 8.13 -1.09 -0.82
CA SER A 46 7.93 -1.41 0.58
C SER A 46 8.12 -2.91 0.75
N TRP A 47 8.82 -3.31 1.82
CA TRP A 47 8.86 -4.70 2.25
C TRP A 47 7.55 -5.15 2.89
N ASP A 48 6.53 -4.30 2.87
CA ASP A 48 5.28 -4.51 3.58
C ASP A 48 4.15 -4.91 2.64
N ASP A 49 3.25 -5.71 3.20
CA ASP A 49 2.03 -6.15 2.53
C ASP A 49 0.96 -5.04 2.52
N CYS A 50 -0.04 -5.20 1.67
CA CYS A 50 -1.24 -4.38 1.70
C CYS A 50 -2.02 -4.69 2.99
N ASN A 51 -2.17 -3.69 3.87
CA ASN A 51 -2.81 -3.87 5.17
C ASN A 51 -4.33 -3.86 5.04
N LEU A 52 -5.01 -4.85 5.62
CA LEU A 52 -6.48 -4.91 5.66
C LEU A 52 -7.02 -4.25 6.93
N VAL A 53 -7.82 -3.21 6.79
CA VAL A 53 -8.53 -2.54 7.90
C VAL A 53 -9.86 -2.02 7.39
N ASN A 54 -10.91 -2.15 8.20
CA ASN A 54 -12.25 -1.62 7.90
C ASN A 54 -12.76 -1.99 6.50
N GLY A 55 -12.51 -3.23 6.07
CA GLY A 55 -12.98 -3.74 4.77
C GLY A 55 -12.22 -3.21 3.55
N ALA A 56 -11.04 -2.59 3.73
CA ALA A 56 -10.24 -2.14 2.61
C ALA A 56 -8.75 -2.47 2.78
N PHE A 57 -8.09 -2.74 1.65
CA PHE A 57 -6.64 -2.84 1.56
C PHE A 57 -6.01 -1.46 1.52
N HIS A 58 -4.93 -1.26 2.27
CA HIS A 58 -4.24 0.01 2.35
C HIS A 58 -2.74 -0.17 2.11
N TRP A 59 -2.17 0.69 1.28
CA TRP A 59 -0.73 0.71 1.01
C TRP A 59 -0.26 2.13 0.69
N ILE A 60 1.06 2.31 0.67
CA ILE A 60 1.70 3.57 0.32
C ILE A 60 2.09 3.52 -1.16
N ALA A 61 1.77 4.57 -1.90
CA ALA A 61 2.15 4.75 -3.30
C ALA A 61 2.87 6.09 -3.50
N SER A 62 3.84 6.15 -4.41
CA SER A 62 4.58 7.37 -4.74
C SER A 62 3.80 8.22 -5.73
N LEU A 63 3.79 9.54 -5.51
CA LEU A 63 3.30 10.52 -6.47
C LEU A 63 4.33 10.89 -7.54
N ASP A 64 5.60 10.51 -7.33
CA ASP A 64 6.73 10.88 -8.17
C ASP A 64 7.48 9.64 -8.68
N GLU A 65 8.23 9.80 -9.78
CA GLU A 65 9.13 8.77 -10.31
C GLU A 65 10.22 8.43 -9.29
N ASP A 66 10.63 9.40 -8.47
CA ASP A 66 11.51 9.15 -7.33
C ASP A 66 10.73 8.57 -6.15
N ILE A 67 10.50 7.25 -6.22
CA ILE A 67 9.76 6.47 -5.22
C ILE A 67 10.35 6.53 -3.79
N PHE A 68 11.58 7.03 -3.63
CA PHE A 68 12.25 7.13 -2.33
C PHE A 68 12.24 8.55 -1.75
N ARG A 69 12.12 9.58 -2.61
CA ARG A 69 12.26 11.00 -2.23
C ARG A 69 11.05 11.86 -2.57
N GLY A 70 10.01 11.27 -3.16
CA GLY A 70 8.77 11.94 -3.53
C GLY A 70 7.71 11.95 -2.43
N PRO A 71 6.73 12.87 -2.49
CA PRO A 71 5.54 12.78 -1.66
C PRO A 71 4.78 11.49 -1.98
N PHE A 72 4.15 10.90 -0.98
CA PHE A 72 3.38 9.66 -1.14
C PHE A 72 1.89 9.87 -0.90
N VAL A 73 1.06 8.92 -1.29
CA VAL A 73 -0.35 8.86 -0.88
C VAL A 73 -0.62 7.53 -0.23
N ILE A 74 -1.60 7.50 0.66
CA ILE A 74 -2.15 6.24 1.14
C ILE A 74 -3.28 5.89 0.19
N VAL A 75 -3.15 4.76 -0.50
CA VAL A 75 -4.20 4.24 -1.37
C VAL A 75 -5.02 3.24 -0.56
N SER A 76 -6.34 3.33 -0.67
CA SER A 76 -7.32 2.43 -0.05
C SER A 76 -8.15 1.77 -1.14
N LEU A 77 -8.21 0.43 -1.18
CA LEU A 77 -9.08 -0.33 -2.08
C LEU A 77 -10.13 -1.11 -1.27
N GLU A 78 -11.41 -0.77 -1.46
CA GLU A 78 -12.52 -1.48 -0.82
C GLU A 78 -12.68 -2.88 -1.42
N ILE A 79 -12.83 -3.92 -0.58
CA ILE A 79 -12.74 -5.31 -1.04
C ILE A 79 -13.96 -5.79 -1.84
N THR A 80 -15.15 -5.27 -1.55
CA THR A 80 -16.39 -5.75 -2.15
C THR A 80 -16.61 -5.15 -3.53
N GLU A 81 -16.56 -3.83 -3.64
CA GLU A 81 -16.74 -3.06 -4.87
C GLU A 81 -15.45 -2.88 -5.67
N GLU A 82 -14.29 -3.15 -5.06
CA GLU A 82 -12.97 -2.98 -5.68
C GLU A 82 -12.72 -1.56 -6.21
N LYS A 83 -13.23 -0.56 -5.48
CA LYS A 83 -12.97 0.84 -5.79
C LYS A 83 -11.84 1.36 -4.95
N TYR A 84 -10.86 2.00 -5.59
CA TYR A 84 -9.80 2.68 -4.86
C TYR A 84 -10.17 4.14 -4.55
N LYS A 85 -9.54 4.66 -3.50
CA LYS A 85 -9.54 6.07 -3.14
C LYS A 85 -8.17 6.45 -2.61
N GLU A 86 -7.87 7.73 -2.70
CA GLU A 86 -6.68 8.32 -2.12
C GLU A 86 -7.01 8.91 -0.76
N LEU A 87 -6.11 8.71 0.19
CA LEU A 87 -6.16 9.32 1.51
C LEU A 87 -4.96 10.26 1.64
N GLU A 88 -5.22 11.44 2.20
CA GLU A 88 -4.19 12.45 2.43
C GLU A 88 -3.13 11.94 3.41
N GLN A 89 -1.90 12.42 3.22
CA GLN A 89 -0.81 12.14 4.14
C GLN A 89 -1.11 12.74 5.54
N PRO A 90 -0.67 12.08 6.63
CA PRO A 90 -0.67 12.70 7.94
C PRO A 90 0.15 14.01 7.93
N PRO A 91 -0.34 15.10 8.55
CA PRO A 91 0.25 16.45 8.44
C PRO A 91 1.64 16.64 9.10
N SER A 92 2.28 15.56 9.57
CA SER A 92 3.50 15.62 10.40
C SER A 92 4.68 14.84 9.84
N ILE A 93 4.62 14.37 8.60
CA ILE A 93 5.75 13.66 8.00
C ILE A 93 6.75 14.70 7.47
N PRO A 94 7.96 14.82 8.06
CA PRO A 94 8.95 15.78 7.60
C PRO A 94 9.28 15.51 6.12
N ARG A 95 9.48 16.59 5.34
CA ARG A 95 10.07 16.44 4.01
C ARG A 95 11.38 15.66 4.15
N LEU A 96 11.43 14.60 3.36
CA LEU A 96 12.33 13.46 3.43
C LEU A 96 13.78 13.94 3.62
N ALA A 97 14.38 13.57 4.75
CA ALA A 97 15.82 13.39 4.77
C ALA A 97 16.11 12.16 3.89
N ASP A 98 17.22 12.20 3.16
CA ASP A 98 17.69 11.06 2.38
C ASP A 98 17.61 9.78 3.24
N GLU A 99 17.03 8.70 2.70
CA GLU A 99 17.01 7.36 3.30
C GLU A 99 15.95 7.09 4.41
N THR A 100 14.76 7.70 4.31
CA THR A 100 13.61 7.36 5.18
C THR A 100 12.72 6.27 4.55
N LEU A 101 12.51 5.15 5.24
CA LEU A 101 11.53 4.12 4.87
C LEU A 101 10.21 4.33 5.59
N PHE A 102 9.10 4.34 4.85
CA PHE A 102 7.76 4.35 5.42
C PHE A 102 7.18 2.95 5.45
N ARG A 103 6.57 2.64 6.59
CA ARG A 103 5.76 1.45 6.79
C ARG A 103 4.36 1.89 7.20
N LEU A 104 3.37 1.41 6.45
CA LEU A 104 2.00 1.44 6.91
C LEU A 104 1.73 0.15 7.66
N THR A 105 1.14 0.26 8.84
CA THR A 105 0.75 -0.89 9.66
C THR A 105 -0.56 -0.62 10.39
N VAL A 106 -1.06 -1.65 11.05
CA VAL A 106 -2.30 -1.62 11.81
C VAL A 106 -1.96 -1.89 13.27
N LEU A 107 -2.23 -0.92 14.14
CA LEU A 107 -2.16 -1.13 15.57
C LEU A 107 -3.58 -1.15 16.12
N ARG A 108 -4.03 -2.33 16.54
CA ARG A 108 -5.41 -2.61 16.97
C ARG A 108 -6.39 -2.36 15.82
N GLU A 109 -7.07 -1.22 15.82
CA GLU A 109 -8.07 -0.81 14.83
C GLU A 109 -7.70 0.52 14.16
N SER A 110 -6.45 0.96 14.31
CA SER A 110 -5.99 2.25 13.79
C SER A 110 -4.81 2.06 12.85
N PHE A 111 -4.79 2.87 11.79
CA PHE A 111 -3.62 2.99 10.93
C PHE A 111 -2.50 3.70 11.64
N VAL A 112 -1.31 3.12 11.52
CA VAL A 112 -0.09 3.74 11.97
C VAL A 112 0.85 3.79 10.79
N CYS A 113 1.32 4.99 10.46
CA CYS A 113 2.42 5.17 9.53
C CYS A 113 3.68 5.40 10.37
N THR A 114 4.67 4.52 10.22
CA THR A 114 5.97 4.65 10.89
C THR A 114 7.03 5.00 9.87
N ALA A 115 7.90 5.96 10.22
CA ALA A 115 9.07 6.32 9.44
C ALA A 115 10.32 5.77 10.14
N THR A 116 11.17 5.05 9.41
CA THR A 116 12.46 4.55 9.90
C THR A 116 13.58 5.21 9.12
N TYR A 117 14.51 5.85 9.83
CA TYR A 117 15.72 6.42 9.25
C TYR A 117 16.78 5.33 9.18
N LEU A 118 17.32 5.09 7.98
CA LEU A 118 18.51 4.26 7.83
C LEU A 118 19.73 5.17 7.98
N GLU A 119 20.49 5.03 9.06
CA GLU A 119 21.83 5.60 9.12
C GLU A 119 22.81 4.55 8.58
N TYR A 120 23.28 4.72 7.33
CA TYR A 120 24.45 3.96 6.91
C TYR A 120 25.70 4.61 7.51
N PRO A 121 26.52 3.88 8.29
CA PRO A 121 27.82 4.41 8.65
C PRO A 121 28.59 4.60 7.35
N LEU A 122 28.98 5.84 7.05
CA LEU A 122 29.90 6.15 5.97
C LEU A 122 31.23 5.45 6.27
N ILE A 123 31.42 4.26 5.71
CA ILE A 123 32.70 3.58 5.71
C ILE A 123 33.55 4.29 4.65
N TYR A 124 34.12 5.44 5.00
CA TYR A 124 35.17 6.04 4.20
C TYR A 124 36.42 5.16 4.34
N GLY A 125 36.76 4.45 3.27
CA GLY A 125 38.04 3.76 3.08
C GLY A 125 39.06 4.63 2.37
#